data_AF-A0A962QLF1-F1
#
_entry.id   AF-A0A962QLF1-F1
#
_cell.length_a   1.000
_cell.length_b   1.000
_cell.length_c   1.000
_cell.angle_alpha   90.00
_cell.angle_beta   90.00
_cell.angle_gamma   90.00
#
_symmetry.space_group_name_H-M   'P 1'
#
loop_
_entity.id
_entity.type
_entity.pdbx_description
1 polymer ?
#
loop_
_entity_poly.entity_id
_entity_poly.type
_entity_poly.pdbx_seq_one_letter_code
_entity_poly.pdbx_strand_id
1 'polypeptide(L)'
;MRRALAEIERLLRAYGHTYAANQAEIAAGLFDEDPQAACRSLNTSEWWEGADSVAAIDLAVTGGFTAQSRHDAVVLRQSLVDVFTTLRAYGEHNDAGEIIVSQFQKWMESHI
;
A
#
# COMPACT_ATOMS: atom_id res chain seq x y z
N MET A 1 -7.32 -8.13 -0.79
CA MET A 1 -7.48 -6.82 -1.47
C MET A 1 -8.41 -5.84 -0.76
N ARG A 2 -9.75 -6.01 -0.75
CA ARG A 2 -10.69 -4.97 -0.30
C ARG A 2 -10.40 -4.39 1.10
N ARG A 3 -10.18 -5.26 2.09
CA ARG A 3 -9.82 -4.86 3.46
C ARG A 3 -8.49 -4.10 3.51
N ALA A 4 -7.48 -4.57 2.77
CA ALA A 4 -6.17 -3.92 2.73
C ALA A 4 -6.26 -2.51 2.10
N LEU A 5 -7.01 -2.35 1.00
CA LEU A 5 -7.23 -1.05 0.39
C LEU A 5 -8.00 -0.09 1.30
N ALA A 6 -9.01 -0.59 2.04
CA ALA A 6 -9.71 0.23 3.02
C ALA A 6 -8.80 0.68 4.18
N GLU A 7 -7.87 -0.18 4.61
CA GLU A 7 -6.92 0.17 5.66
C GLU A 7 -5.88 1.18 5.18
N ILE A 8 -5.37 1.00 3.95
CA ILE A 8 -4.50 1.98 3.27
C ILE A 8 -5.21 3.34 3.18
N GLU A 9 -6.45 3.36 2.67
CA GLU A 9 -7.26 4.58 2.55
C GLU A 9 -7.39 5.30 3.91
N ARG A 10 -7.85 4.57 4.94
CA ARG A 10 -8.05 5.10 6.29
C ARG A 10 -6.78 5.73 6.85
N LEU A 11 -5.66 5.02 6.75
CA LEU A 11 -4.38 5.48 7.26
C LEU A 11 -3.88 6.69 6.48
N LEU A 12 -3.83 6.61 5.16
CA LEU A 12 -3.36 7.72 4.32
C LEU A 12 -4.18 8.99 4.55
N ARG A 13 -5.51 8.86 4.71
CA ARG A 13 -6.38 10.00 5.03
C ARG A 13 -6.08 10.58 6.40
N ALA A 14 -5.86 9.74 7.41
CA ALA A 14 -5.52 10.19 8.77
C ALA A 14 -4.22 11.01 8.83
N TYR A 15 -3.27 10.73 7.94
CA TYR A 15 -1.99 11.44 7.84
C TYR A 15 -1.97 12.53 6.75
N GLY A 16 -3.11 12.86 6.14
CA GLY A 16 -3.24 13.96 5.19
C GLY A 16 -2.83 13.63 3.74
N HIS A 17 -2.50 12.37 3.43
CA HIS A 17 -2.18 11.91 2.08
C HIS A 17 -3.46 11.70 1.24
N THR A 18 -4.21 12.77 1.03
CA THR A 18 -5.57 12.73 0.46
C THR A 18 -5.61 12.14 -0.95
N TYR A 19 -4.62 12.46 -1.80
CA TYR A 19 -4.55 11.92 -3.16
C TYR A 19 -4.43 10.39 -3.14
N ALA A 20 -3.43 9.86 -2.44
CA ALA A 20 -3.20 8.42 -2.32
C ALA A 20 -4.36 7.69 -1.60
N ALA A 21 -5.00 8.33 -0.61
CA ALA A 21 -6.20 7.79 0.02
C ALA A 21 -7.36 7.64 -0.99
N ASN A 22 -7.61 8.65 -1.82
CA ASN A 22 -8.64 8.58 -2.86
C ASN A 22 -8.32 7.50 -3.91
N GLN A 23 -7.05 7.31 -4.27
CA GLN A 23 -6.64 6.21 -5.16
C GLN A 23 -6.98 4.83 -4.56
N ALA A 24 -6.70 4.64 -3.27
CA ALA A 24 -7.03 3.40 -2.57
C ALA A 24 -8.56 3.17 -2.50
N GLU A 25 -9.34 4.23 -2.26
CA GLU A 25 -10.81 4.18 -2.28
C GLU A 25 -11.36 3.76 -3.65
N ILE A 26 -10.89 4.42 -4.73
CA ILE A 26 -11.30 4.12 -6.11
C ILE A 26 -10.94 2.68 -6.47
N ALA A 27 -9.71 2.26 -6.19
CA ALA A 27 -9.27 0.90 -6.46
C ALA A 27 -10.09 -0.13 -5.68
N ALA A 28 -10.53 0.21 -4.46
CA ALA A 28 -11.36 -0.66 -3.66
C ALA A 28 -12.78 -0.82 -4.24
N GLY A 29 -13.38 0.28 -4.72
CA GLY A 29 -14.66 0.23 -5.45
C GLY A 29 -14.54 -0.55 -6.75
N LEU A 30 -13.48 -0.29 -7.53
CA LEU A 30 -13.21 -1.04 -8.76
C LEU A 30 -12.98 -2.52 -8.49
N PHE A 31 -12.36 -2.90 -7.37
CA PHE A 31 -12.16 -4.30 -7.03
C PHE A 31 -13.47 -5.04 -6.72
N ASP A 32 -14.46 -4.33 -6.16
CA ASP A 32 -15.78 -4.91 -5.90
C ASP A 32 -16.55 -5.16 -7.23
N GLU A 33 -16.26 -4.40 -8.28
CA GLU A 33 -16.90 -4.49 -9.61
C GLU A 33 -16.14 -5.39 -10.61
N ASP A 34 -14.84 -5.14 -10.79
CA ASP A 34 -13.91 -5.85 -11.67
C ASP A 34 -12.53 -6.00 -10.99
N PRO A 35 -12.31 -7.13 -10.28
CA PRO A 35 -11.04 -7.42 -9.62
C PRO A 35 -9.81 -7.37 -10.53
N GLN A 36 -9.93 -7.80 -11.79
CA GLN A 36 -8.78 -7.80 -12.70
C GLN A 36 -8.43 -6.37 -13.14
N ALA A 37 -9.45 -5.55 -13.46
CA ALA A 37 -9.22 -4.15 -13.78
C ALA A 37 -8.62 -3.38 -12.60
N ALA A 38 -9.08 -3.65 -11.38
CA ALA A 38 -8.50 -3.09 -10.17
C ALA A 38 -7.02 -3.48 -10.03
N CYS A 39 -6.69 -4.77 -10.19
CA CYS A 39 -5.31 -5.23 -10.14
C CYS A 39 -4.41 -4.52 -11.17
N ARG A 40 -4.87 -4.37 -12.42
CA ARG A 40 -4.15 -3.58 -13.44
C ARG A 40 -3.98 -2.13 -13.07
N SER A 41 -5.01 -1.48 -12.50
CA SER A 41 -4.96 -0.07 -12.10
C SER A 41 -3.97 0.19 -10.96
N LEU A 42 -3.81 -0.78 -10.07
CA LEU A 42 -2.87 -0.78 -8.96
C LEU A 42 -1.46 -1.16 -9.40
N ASN A 43 -1.29 -1.76 -10.58
CA ASN A 43 -0.01 -2.21 -11.11
C ASN A 43 0.73 -1.09 -11.86
N THR A 44 0.99 0.03 -11.18
CA THR A 44 1.56 1.25 -11.78
C THR A 44 2.69 1.84 -10.93
N SER A 45 3.51 2.72 -11.52
CA SER A 45 4.57 3.41 -10.79
C SER A 45 4.01 4.27 -9.65
N GLU A 46 2.84 4.89 -9.82
CA GLU A 46 2.18 5.67 -8.75
C GLU A 46 1.97 4.86 -7.46
N TRP A 47 1.85 3.54 -7.55
CA TRP A 47 1.73 2.68 -6.38
C TRP A 47 3.07 2.15 -5.86
N TRP A 48 4.00 1.81 -6.75
CA TRP A 48 5.17 0.98 -6.39
C TRP A 48 6.53 1.60 -6.66
N GLU A 49 6.61 2.68 -7.43
CA GLU A 49 7.89 3.20 -7.93
C GLU A 49 7.96 4.74 -7.90
N GLY A 50 9.06 5.25 -7.35
CA GLY A 50 9.33 6.68 -7.26
C GLY A 50 9.02 7.26 -5.87
N ALA A 51 9.56 8.44 -5.62
CA ALA A 51 9.54 9.10 -4.32
C ALA A 51 8.13 9.51 -3.86
N ASP A 52 7.22 9.72 -4.80
CA ASP A 52 5.84 10.13 -4.54
C ASP A 52 4.85 8.96 -4.61
N SER A 53 5.35 7.73 -4.78
CA SER A 53 4.50 6.54 -4.84
C SER A 53 3.83 6.23 -3.50
N VAL A 54 2.69 5.56 -3.54
CA VAL A 54 1.98 5.12 -2.32
C VAL A 54 2.91 4.29 -1.42
N ALA A 55 3.71 3.40 -2.00
CA ALA A 55 4.65 2.58 -1.23
C ALA A 55 5.87 3.34 -0.67
N ALA A 56 6.17 4.55 -1.16
CA ALA A 56 7.22 5.39 -0.59
C ALA A 56 6.79 6.13 0.68
N ILE A 57 5.49 6.18 0.99
CA ILE A 57 4.96 6.88 2.15
C ILE A 57 5.34 6.15 3.45
N ASP A 58 6.04 6.85 4.35
CA ASP A 58 6.33 6.36 5.70
C ASP A 58 5.56 7.17 6.76
N LEU A 59 4.50 6.56 7.29
CA LEU A 59 3.67 7.19 8.32
C LEU A 59 4.42 7.43 9.63
N ALA A 60 5.48 6.67 9.92
CA ALA A 60 6.29 6.93 11.11
C ALA A 60 6.96 8.30 10.99
N VAL A 61 7.45 8.66 9.80
CA VAL A 61 8.03 9.97 9.51
C VAL A 61 6.95 11.05 9.54
N THR A 62 5.85 10.88 8.79
CA THR A 62 4.76 11.87 8.72
C THR A 62 4.14 12.14 10.10
N GLY A 63 4.02 11.11 10.94
CA GLY A 63 3.47 11.19 12.29
C GLY A 63 4.46 11.55 13.39
N GLY A 64 5.66 12.04 13.06
CA GLY A 64 6.64 12.49 14.05
C GLY A 64 7.19 11.39 14.96
N PHE A 65 7.26 10.16 14.46
CA PHE A 65 7.81 8.97 15.12
C PHE A 65 7.16 8.57 16.45
N THR A 66 5.90 8.95 16.66
CA THR A 66 5.11 8.50 17.82
C THR A 66 4.91 6.98 17.81
N ALA A 67 4.56 6.41 18.96
CA ALA A 67 4.24 4.99 19.04
C ALA A 67 3.09 4.60 18.07
N GLN A 68 2.07 5.45 17.98
CA GLN A 68 0.94 5.24 17.06
C GLN A 68 1.40 5.29 15.61
N SER A 69 2.21 6.28 15.22
CA SER A 69 2.63 6.41 13.82
C SER A 69 3.58 5.31 13.35
N ARG A 70 4.40 4.79 14.26
CA ARG A 70 5.20 3.58 14.02
C ARG A 70 4.31 2.36 13.82
N HIS A 71 3.29 2.18 14.65
CA HIS A 71 2.32 1.11 14.49
C HIS A 71 1.58 1.22 13.16
N ASP A 72 1.08 2.41 12.84
CA ASP A 72 0.37 2.67 11.58
C ASP A 72 1.27 2.43 10.36
N ALA A 73 2.57 2.75 10.43
CA ALA A 73 3.52 2.44 9.37
C ALA A 73 3.69 0.92 9.14
N VAL A 74 3.69 0.12 10.21
CA VAL A 74 3.67 -1.36 10.10
C VAL A 74 2.39 -1.81 9.41
N VAL A 75 1.24 -1.29 9.83
CA VAL A 75 -0.07 -1.66 9.27
C VAL A 75 -0.18 -1.27 7.79
N LEU A 76 0.31 -0.09 7.41
CA LEU A 76 0.35 0.36 6.02
C LEU A 76 1.20 -0.59 5.17
N ARG A 77 2.42 -0.92 5.62
CA ARG A 77 3.31 -1.84 4.91
C ARG A 77 2.69 -3.22 4.76
N GLN A 78 2.12 -3.77 5.82
CA GLN A 78 1.43 -5.07 5.75
C GLN A 78 0.27 -5.03 4.74
N SER A 79 -0.52 -3.95 4.73
CA SER A 79 -1.61 -3.79 3.77
C SER A 79 -1.10 -3.70 2.32
N LEU A 80 0.04 -3.04 2.08
CA LEU A 80 0.68 -3.01 0.76
C LEU A 80 1.19 -4.40 0.34
N VAL A 81 1.76 -5.18 1.27
CA VAL A 81 2.13 -6.59 1.00
C VAL A 81 0.90 -7.41 0.60
N ASP A 82 -0.24 -7.25 1.28
CA ASP A 82 -1.48 -7.96 0.96
C ASP A 82 -2.06 -7.55 -0.41
N VAL A 83 -1.97 -6.26 -0.77
CA VAL A 83 -2.32 -5.75 -2.09
C VAL A 83 -1.46 -6.44 -3.15
N PHE A 84 -0.13 -6.37 -3.01
CA PHE A 84 0.80 -6.94 -3.97
C PHE A 84 0.64 -8.46 -4.13
N THR A 85 0.45 -9.17 -3.03
CA THR A 85 0.17 -10.61 -3.04
C THR A 85 -1.08 -10.92 -3.85
N THR A 86 -2.11 -10.07 -3.74
CA THR A 86 -3.30 -10.22 -4.56
C THR A 86 -3.04 -9.89 -6.04
N LEU A 87 -2.26 -8.85 -6.36
CA LEU A 87 -1.86 -8.54 -7.75
C LEU A 87 -1.23 -9.77 -8.42
N ARG A 88 -0.26 -10.40 -7.73
CA ARG A 88 0.41 -11.62 -8.22
C ARG A 88 -0.56 -12.78 -8.43
N ALA A 89 -1.53 -12.96 -7.54
CA ALA A 89 -2.55 -14.01 -7.67
C ALA A 89 -3.45 -13.81 -8.90
N TYR A 90 -3.62 -12.57 -9.36
CA TYR A 90 -4.34 -12.21 -10.59
C TYR A 90 -3.43 -12.17 -11.84
N GLY A 91 -2.18 -12.61 -11.73
CA GLY A 91 -1.24 -12.72 -12.84
C GLY A 91 -0.52 -11.42 -13.20
N GLU A 92 -0.68 -10.36 -12.41
CA GLU A 92 0.05 -9.11 -12.61
C GLU A 92 1.53 -9.28 -12.24
N HIS A 93 2.41 -8.66 -13.03
CA HIS A 93 3.86 -8.67 -12.81
C HIS A 93 4.36 -7.23 -12.65
N ASN A 94 5.25 -7.03 -11.67
CA ASN A 94 5.81 -5.72 -11.33
C ASN A 94 7.12 -5.89 -10.54
N ASP A 95 8.24 -5.64 -11.21
CA ASP A 95 9.57 -5.80 -10.62
C ASP A 95 9.83 -4.81 -9.48
N ALA A 96 9.38 -3.55 -9.63
CA ALA A 96 9.55 -2.53 -8.61
C ALA A 96 8.79 -2.88 -7.33
N GLY A 97 7.52 -3.29 -7.47
CA GLY A 97 6.69 -3.74 -6.36
C GLY A 97 7.26 -4.99 -5.68
N GLU A 98 7.86 -5.91 -6.44
CA GLU A 98 8.50 -7.12 -5.89
C GLU A 98 9.71 -6.75 -5.00
N ILE A 99 10.54 -5.81 -5.45
CA ILE A 99 11.66 -5.29 -4.66
C ILE A 99 11.14 -4.62 -3.38
N ILE A 100 10.17 -3.71 -3.50
CA ILE A 100 9.64 -2.93 -2.37
C ILE A 100 8.99 -3.84 -1.32
N VAL A 101 8.17 -4.79 -1.74
CA VAL A 101 7.53 -5.76 -0.83
C VAL A 101 8.57 -6.62 -0.12
N SER A 102 9.63 -7.04 -0.81
CA SER A 102 10.75 -7.74 -0.17
C SER A 102 11.42 -6.89 0.92
N GLN A 103 11.60 -5.58 0.69
CA GLN A 103 12.15 -4.68 1.71
C GLN A 103 11.21 -4.52 2.89
N PHE A 104 9.90 -4.40 2.66
CA PHE A 104 8.91 -4.34 3.75
C PHE A 104 8.94 -5.59 4.62
N GLN A 105 8.96 -6.77 4.01
CA GLN A 105 9.00 -8.04 4.73
C GLN A 105 10.26 -8.15 5.60
N LYS A 106 11.44 -7.85 5.03
CA LYS A 106 12.70 -7.84 5.80
C LYS A 106 12.68 -6.84 6.95
N TRP A 107 12.14 -5.65 6.70
CA TRP A 107 12.04 -4.61 7.73
C TRP A 107 11.16 -5.06 8.89
N MET A 108 10.01 -5.67 8.60
CA MET A 108 9.08 -6.18 9.62
C MET A 108 9.70 -7.32 10.43
N GLU A 109 10.41 -8.26 9.79
CA GLU A 109 11.12 -9.35 10.48
C GLU A 109 12.21 -8.83 11.42
N SER A 110 12.91 -7.76 11.05
CA SER A 110 13.96 -7.15 11.87
C SER A 110 13.42 -6.30 13.03
N HIS A 111 12.13 -5.99 13.07
CA HIS A 111 11.49 -5.15 14.10
C HIS A 111 10.61 -5.96 15.08
N ILE A 112 10.73 -7.29 15.08
CA ILE A 112 10.24 -8.21 16.12
C ILE A 112 11.29 -8.34 17.23
#